data_AF-A0A426GBV2-F1
#
_entry.id   AF-A0A426GBV2-F1
#
_cell.length_a   1.000
_cell.length_b   1.000
_cell.length_c   1.000
_cell.angle_alpha   90.00
_cell.angle_beta   90.00
_cell.angle_gamma   90.00
#
_symmetry.space_group_name_H-M   'P 1'
#
loop_
_entity.id
_entity.type
_entity.pdbx_description
1 polymer ?
#
loop_
_entity_poly.entity_id
_entity_poly.type
_entity_poly.pdbx_seq_one_letter_code
_entity_poly.pdbx_strand_id
1 'polypeptide(L)'
;LPRLEAQTALYEKVLEAANGMPVTFRTPDLGGDKLLPYMELEREDNPALGWRAVRMGLDRPALLRMQIRALIKAAAGRPLQVMLPRGANVDECRAARA
;
A
#
# COMPACT_ATOMS: atom_id res chain seq x y z
N LEU A 1 -8.71 1.68 9.89
CA LEU A 1 -8.12 1.92 8.54
C LEU A 1 -8.53 3.29 8.03
N PRO A 2 -7.63 4.04 7.37
CA PRO A 2 -7.95 5.36 6.82
C PRO A 2 -8.96 5.27 5.68
N ARG A 3 -9.94 6.19 5.64
CA ARG A 3 -10.99 6.23 4.60
C ARG A 3 -10.44 6.68 3.25
N LEU A 4 -11.18 6.37 2.18
CA LEU A 4 -10.82 6.73 0.80
C LEU A 4 -10.53 8.22 0.65
N GLU A 5 -11.42 9.08 1.14
CA GLU A 5 -11.34 10.54 1.02
C GLU A 5 -10.10 11.09 1.74
N ALA A 6 -9.80 10.56 2.92
CA ALA A 6 -8.64 10.97 3.70
C ALA A 6 -7.31 10.56 3.01
N GLN A 7 -7.27 9.37 2.42
CA GLN A 7 -6.10 8.92 1.64
C GLN A 7 -5.94 9.76 0.37
N THR A 8 -7.02 10.01 -0.38
CA THR A 8 -6.99 10.85 -1.58
C THR A 8 -6.45 12.25 -1.28
N ALA A 9 -7.02 12.93 -0.27
CA ALA A 9 -6.59 14.27 0.11
C ALA A 9 -5.11 14.32 0.56
N LEU A 10 -4.62 13.25 1.19
CA LEU A 10 -3.20 13.15 1.56
C LEU A 10 -2.31 13.01 0.32
N TYR A 11 -2.68 12.15 -0.62
CA TYR A 11 -1.89 11.91 -1.82
C TYR A 11 -1.89 13.11 -2.78
N GLU A 12 -3.00 13.85 -2.87
CA GLU A 12 -3.08 15.12 -3.60
C GLU A 12 -2.06 16.12 -3.08
N LYS A 13 -2.02 16.32 -1.76
CA LYS A 13 -1.03 17.23 -1.13
C LYS A 13 0.40 16.84 -1.44
N VAL A 14 0.72 15.54 -1.44
CA VAL A 14 2.07 15.06 -1.79
C VAL A 14 2.40 15.36 -3.25
N LEU A 15 1.48 15.09 -4.17
CA LEU A 15 1.66 15.35 -5.60
C LEU A 15 1.77 16.85 -5.91
N GLU A 16 1.01 17.69 -5.22
CA GLU A 16 1.10 19.15 -5.31
C GLU A 16 2.45 19.65 -4.80
N ALA A 17 2.88 19.19 -3.62
CA ALA A 17 4.16 19.55 -3.04
C ALA A 17 5.36 19.11 -3.90
N ALA A 18 5.21 18.02 -4.65
CA ALA A 18 6.24 17.53 -5.57
C ALA A 18 6.43 18.42 -6.81
N ASN A 19 5.50 19.34 -7.10
CA ASN A 19 5.60 20.33 -8.18
C ASN A 19 6.04 19.73 -9.54
N GLY A 20 5.42 18.62 -9.93
CA GLY A 20 5.71 17.92 -11.19
C GLY A 20 6.88 16.94 -11.15
N MET A 21 7.61 16.84 -10.05
CA MET A 21 8.61 15.79 -9.86
C MET A 21 7.94 14.42 -9.70
N PRO A 22 8.55 13.33 -10.19
CA PRO A 22 8.03 11.98 -10.01
C PRO A 22 7.90 11.61 -8.53
N VAL A 23 6.76 11.03 -8.15
CA VAL A 23 6.51 10.49 -6.80
C VAL A 23 6.20 9.00 -6.91
N THR A 24 7.02 8.17 -6.24
CA THR A 24 6.74 6.75 -6.07
C THR A 24 6.05 6.50 -4.74
N PHE A 25 4.79 6.07 -4.80
CA PHE A 25 4.03 5.65 -3.63
C PHE A 25 4.25 4.17 -3.34
N ARG A 26 4.66 3.85 -2.11
CA ARG A 26 4.74 2.46 -1.65
C ARG A 26 3.41 2.01 -1.07
N THR A 27 2.95 0.82 -1.42
CA THR A 27 1.77 0.22 -0.77
C THR A 27 2.09 -0.16 0.69
N PRO A 28 1.09 -0.41 1.56
CA PRO A 28 1.32 -0.70 2.96
C PRO A 28 2.33 -1.84 3.18
N ASP A 29 3.42 -1.51 3.86
CA ASP A 29 4.40 -2.47 4.39
C ASP A 29 4.11 -2.66 5.88
N LEU A 30 3.00 -3.35 6.17
CA LEU A 30 2.53 -3.62 7.53
C LEU A 30 2.90 -5.04 7.95
N GLY A 31 3.04 -5.25 9.25
CA GLY A 31 3.44 -6.52 9.86
C GLY A 31 4.86 -6.48 10.42
N GLY A 32 5.22 -7.47 11.22
CA GLY A 32 6.46 -7.44 11.99
C GLY A 32 6.41 -6.43 13.13
N ASP A 33 7.33 -5.48 13.10
CA ASP A 33 7.44 -4.34 14.00
C ASP A 33 6.43 -3.22 13.70
N LYS A 34 5.81 -3.24 12.51
CA LYS A 34 4.89 -2.20 12.02
C LYS A 34 3.44 -2.61 12.22
N LEU A 35 3.06 -2.83 13.48
CA LEU A 35 1.70 -3.23 13.85
C LEU A 35 0.81 -2.02 14.08
N LEU A 36 -0.42 -2.09 13.58
CA LEU A 36 -1.44 -1.08 13.85
C LEU A 36 -2.22 -1.49 15.11
N PRO A 37 -2.63 -0.55 15.98
CA PRO A 37 -3.29 -0.86 17.26
C PRO A 37 -4.58 -1.68 17.14
N TYR A 38 -5.19 -1.72 15.96
CA TYR A 38 -6.44 -2.41 15.66
C TYR A 38 -6.24 -3.68 14.82
N MET A 39 -5.00 -4.12 14.62
CA MET A 39 -4.71 -5.39 13.96
C MET A 39 -4.48 -6.46 15.02
N GLU A 40 -5.40 -7.41 15.09
CA GLU A 40 -5.14 -8.68 15.76
C GLU A 40 -4.34 -9.56 14.81
N LEU A 41 -3.09 -9.81 15.18
CA LEU A 41 -2.19 -10.71 14.47
C LEU A 41 -1.88 -11.87 15.39
N GLU A 42 -2.01 -13.09 14.86
CA GLU A 42 -1.47 -14.25 15.54
C GLU A 42 0.04 -14.05 15.73
N ARG A 43 0.52 -14.53 16.88
CA ARG A 43 1.92 -14.37 17.25
C ARG A 43 2.76 -15.29 16.37
N GLU A 44 3.49 -14.71 15.43
CA GLU A 44 4.42 -15.46 14.58
C GLU A 44 5.77 -15.65 15.27
N ASP A 45 6.40 -16.82 15.07
CA ASP A 45 7.76 -17.09 15.58
C ASP A 45 8.80 -16.12 15.00
N ASN A 46 8.67 -15.80 13.71
CA ASN A 46 9.50 -14.81 13.05
C ASN A 46 8.69 -13.83 12.18
N PRO A 47 8.29 -12.69 12.77
CA PRO A 47 7.51 -11.67 12.06
C PRO A 47 8.24 -10.99 10.89
N ALA A 48 9.58 -11.12 10.78
CA ALA A 48 10.32 -10.61 9.64
C ALA A 48 10.11 -11.45 8.36
N LEU A 49 9.87 -12.75 8.54
CA LEU A 49 9.69 -13.73 7.47
C LEU A 49 8.21 -14.09 7.23
N GLY A 50 7.33 -13.74 8.16
CA GLY A 50 5.92 -14.11 8.14
C GLY A 50 5.00 -13.22 7.31
N TRP A 51 3.79 -13.03 7.81
CA TRP A 51 2.65 -12.45 7.13
C TRP A 51 2.65 -10.92 7.19
N ARG A 52 3.21 -10.32 6.15
CA ARG A 52 3.39 -8.87 6.07
C ARG A 52 3.46 -8.35 4.64
N ALA A 53 3.44 -7.03 4.49
CA ALA A 53 3.65 -6.33 3.22
C ALA A 53 2.66 -6.81 2.13
N VAL A 54 3.16 -7.10 0.93
CA VAL A 54 2.34 -7.53 -0.21
C VAL A 54 1.48 -8.76 0.10
N ARG A 55 2.00 -9.72 0.89
CA ARG A 55 1.25 -10.94 1.25
C ARG A 55 -0.03 -10.62 2.04
N MET A 56 0.06 -9.64 2.94
CA MET A 56 -1.11 -9.18 3.68
C MET A 56 -2.11 -8.44 2.79
N GLY A 57 -1.62 -7.68 1.81
CA GLY A 57 -2.46 -7.02 0.80
C GLY A 57 -3.15 -8.00 -0.14
N LEU A 58 -2.50 -9.12 -0.47
CA LEU A 58 -3.07 -10.20 -1.30
C LEU A 58 -4.12 -11.00 -0.53
N ASP A 59 -3.87 -11.30 0.75
CA ASP A 59 -4.83 -12.00 1.62
C ASP A 59 -6.03 -11.12 2.00
N ARG A 60 -5.80 -9.82 2.20
CA ARG A 60 -6.85 -8.81 2.48
C ARG A 60 -6.94 -7.78 1.35
N PRO A 61 -7.50 -8.14 0.18
CA PRO A 61 -7.46 -7.31 -1.02
C PRO A 61 -8.18 -5.96 -0.87
N ALA A 62 -9.14 -5.85 0.06
CA ALA A 62 -9.82 -4.58 0.34
C ALA A 62 -8.85 -3.47 0.79
N LEU A 63 -7.76 -3.82 1.49
CA LEU A 63 -6.72 -2.87 1.92
C LEU A 63 -6.01 -2.25 0.72
N LEU A 64 -5.51 -3.11 -0.16
CA LEU A 64 -4.78 -2.70 -1.35
C LEU A 64 -5.69 -1.93 -2.32
N ARG A 65 -6.90 -2.46 -2.60
CA ARG A 65 -7.86 -1.81 -3.49
C ARG A 65 -8.25 -0.41 -3.02
N MET A 66 -8.44 -0.20 -1.72
CA MET A 66 -8.80 1.11 -1.18
C MET A 66 -7.70 2.14 -1.41
N GLN A 67 -6.45 1.76 -1.14
CA GLN A 67 -5.31 2.62 -1.35
C GLN A 67 -5.08 2.92 -2.84
N ILE A 68 -5.13 1.91 -3.70
CA ILE A 68 -4.96 2.10 -5.15
C ILE A 68 -6.05 3.01 -5.72
N ARG A 69 -7.32 2.84 -5.30
CA ARG A 69 -8.40 3.76 -5.68
C ARG A 69 -8.13 5.20 -5.21
N ALA A 70 -7.61 5.37 -4.01
CA ALA A 70 -7.26 6.69 -3.48
C ALA A 70 -6.14 7.36 -4.30
N LEU A 71 -5.10 6.60 -4.64
CA LEU A 71 -3.96 7.05 -5.45
C LEU A 71 -4.38 7.43 -6.87
N ILE A 72 -5.22 6.63 -7.51
CA ILE A 72 -5.75 6.93 -8.86
C ILE A 72 -6.57 8.22 -8.85
N LYS A 73 -7.45 8.40 -7.85
CA LYS A 73 -8.22 9.64 -7.69
C LYS A 73 -7.28 10.85 -7.51
N ALA A 74 -6.32 10.74 -6.60
CA ALA A 74 -5.37 11.80 -6.31
C ALA A 74 -4.46 12.15 -7.49
N ALA A 75 -4.09 11.16 -8.30
CA ALA A 75 -3.27 11.39 -9.48
C ALA A 75 -3.95 12.33 -10.48
N ALA A 76 -5.29 12.26 -10.62
CA ALA A 76 -6.07 13.14 -11.48
C ALA A 76 -5.49 13.28 -12.91
N GLY A 77 -5.02 12.16 -13.48
CA GLY A 77 -4.39 12.11 -14.82
C GLY A 77 -2.88 12.40 -14.85
N ARG A 78 -2.26 12.78 -13.72
CA ARG A 78 -0.80 12.92 -13.60
C ARG A 78 -0.11 11.53 -13.58
N PRO A 79 1.17 11.45 -13.97
CA PRO A 79 1.94 10.22 -13.82
C PRO A 79 1.93 9.72 -12.38
N LEU A 80 1.59 8.45 -12.19
CA LEU A 80 1.53 7.79 -10.90
C LEU A 80 2.48 6.59 -10.89
N GLN A 81 3.43 6.57 -9.95
CA GLN A 81 4.31 5.42 -9.73
C GLN A 81 3.91 4.74 -8.42
N VAL A 82 3.69 3.42 -8.49
CA VAL A 82 3.33 2.60 -7.33
C VAL A 82 4.33 1.46 -7.20
N MET A 83 4.85 1.26 -5.98
CA MET A 83 5.80 0.20 -5.64
C MET A 83 5.19 -0.75 -4.62
N LEU A 84 5.26 -2.05 -4.90
CA LEU A 84 4.90 -3.11 -3.93
C LEU A 84 6.11 -3.40 -3.02
N PRO A 85 5.95 -3.35 -1.69
CA PRO A 85 7.01 -3.74 -0.77
C PRO A 85 7.18 -5.25 -0.74
N ARG A 86 8.43 -5.71 -0.88
CA ARG A 86 8.85 -7.11 -0.74
C ARG A 86 8.03 -8.08 -1.60
N GLY A 87 8.24 -8.08 -2.92
CA GLY A 87 7.75 -9.16 -3.80
C GLY A 87 8.72 -10.35 -3.75
N ALA A 88 8.26 -11.50 -3.25
CA ALA A 88 9.09 -12.71 -3.17
C ALA A 88 9.12 -13.45 -4.52
N ASN A 89 8.10 -13.29 -5.36
CA ASN A 89 8.03 -13.92 -6.68
C ASN A 89 7.18 -13.10 -7.68
N VAL A 90 7.26 -13.47 -8.96
CA VAL A 90 6.55 -12.79 -10.06
C VAL A 90 5.03 -12.95 -9.94
N ASP A 91 4.55 -14.04 -9.37
CA ASP A 91 3.11 -14.30 -9.25
C ASP A 91 2.45 -13.38 -8.23
N GLU A 92 3.11 -13.05 -7.12
CA GLU A 92 2.65 -12.04 -6.16
C GLU A 92 2.53 -10.67 -6.84
N CYS A 93 3.49 -10.30 -7.69
CA CYS A 93 3.44 -9.06 -8.47
C CYS A 93 2.27 -9.06 -9.46
N ARG A 94 2.01 -10.19 -10.13
CA ARG A 94 0.88 -10.33 -11.06
C ARG A 94 -0.46 -10.26 -10.34
N ALA A 95 -0.59 -10.96 -9.22
CA ALA A 95 -1.80 -10.98 -8.41
C ALA A 95 -2.13 -9.60 -7.83
N ALA A 96 -1.13 -8.82 -7.43
CA ALA A 96 -1.32 -7.47 -6.92
C ALA A 96 -1.69 -6.45 -8.03
N ARG A 97 -1.39 -6.77 -9.29
CA ARG A 97 -1.72 -5.92 -10.46
C ARG A 97 -3.11 -6.23 -11.04
N ALA A 98 -3.62 -7.44 -10.86
CA ALA A 98 -4.89 -7.91 -11.41
C ALA A 98 -6.10 -7.20 -10.77
#